data_AF-A0A7S1K8R2-F1
#
_entry.id   AF-A0A7S1K8R2-F1
#
_cell.length_a   1.000
_cell.length_b   1.000
_cell.length_c   1.000
_cell.angle_alpha   90.00
_cell.angle_beta   90.00
_cell.angle_gamma   90.00
#
_symmetry.space_group_name_H-M   'P 1'
#
loop_
_entity.id
_entity.type
_entity.pdbx_description
1 polymer ?
#
loop_
_entity_poly.entity_id
_entity_poly.type
_entity_poly.pdbx_seq_one_letter_code
_entity_poly.pdbx_strand_id
1 'polypeptide(L)'
;MLKHAASTGSNVDLGSEMSGALPNDIGINVCCEVAPDRQVVVSSHQKGSTDEEVMHVTGRISLPDENLVGLEPQPDLIEDLRARLTDYVDVSLMYDQLNDLGLQYGPRFRTIQEIVK
;
A
#
# COMPACT_ATOMS: atom_id res chain seq x y z
N MET A 1 44.48 -17.54 12.71
CA MET A 1 45.19 -16.45 12.01
C MET A 1 44.15 -15.53 11.38
N LEU A 2 43.90 -14.38 12.01
CA LEU A 2 43.06 -13.31 11.48
C LEU A 2 43.79 -12.60 10.33
N LYS A 3 43.08 -12.30 9.25
CA LYS A 3 43.47 -11.24 8.31
C LYS A 3 42.30 -10.26 8.19
N HIS A 4 42.49 -9.11 8.84
CA HIS A 4 41.75 -7.88 8.53
C HIS A 4 42.25 -7.34 7.18
N ALA A 5 41.33 -6.92 6.33
CA ALA A 5 41.63 -5.98 5.24
C ALA A 5 40.49 -4.95 5.18
N ALA A 6 40.92 -3.70 5.05
CA ALA A 6 40.15 -2.49 5.26
C ALA A 6 39.25 -2.12 4.07
N SER A 7 38.13 -1.49 4.41
CA SER A 7 37.53 -0.29 3.81
C SER A 7 37.90 0.04 2.36
N THR A 8 36.90 -0.12 1.47
CA THR A 8 36.67 0.81 0.36
C THR A 8 35.17 1.08 0.32
N GLY A 9 34.74 2.20 0.91
CA GLY A 9 33.38 2.69 0.79
C GLY A 9 33.12 3.16 -0.64
N SER A 10 32.46 2.33 -1.43
CA SER A 10 31.81 2.78 -2.66
C SER A 10 30.45 3.35 -2.28
N ASN A 11 30.30 4.67 -2.40
CA ASN A 11 29.02 5.35 -2.40
C ASN A 11 28.14 4.69 -3.46
N VAL A 12 27.20 3.86 -3.03
CA VAL A 12 26.09 3.43 -3.88
C VAL A 12 25.10 4.59 -3.88
N ASP A 13 25.13 5.32 -5.00
CA ASP A 13 24.12 6.27 -5.41
C ASP A 13 22.75 5.58 -5.28
N LEU A 14 22.00 5.95 -4.24
CA LEU A 14 20.60 5.55 -4.06
C LEU A 14 19.82 6.31 -5.12
N GLY A 15 19.85 5.75 -6.34
CA GLY A 15 19.07 6.20 -7.46
C GLY A 15 17.63 6.35 -7.02
N SER A 16 17.22 7.61 -6.96
CA SER A 16 15.84 8.11 -6.98
C SER A 16 14.90 7.04 -7.53
N GLU A 17 14.16 6.37 -6.65
CA GLU A 17 13.04 5.53 -7.06
C GLU A 17 12.10 6.39 -7.89
N MET A 18 12.19 6.21 -9.21
CA MET A 18 11.33 6.88 -10.15
C MET A 18 9.92 6.37 -9.91
N SER A 19 9.16 7.08 -9.08
CA SER A 19 7.72 7.15 -9.23
C SER A 19 7.44 7.82 -10.58
N GLY A 20 7.60 7.03 -11.64
CA GLY A 20 7.47 7.46 -13.00
C GLY A 20 5.99 7.61 -13.31
N ALA A 21 5.51 8.85 -13.32
CA ALA A 21 4.27 9.16 -14.02
C ALA A 21 4.44 8.67 -15.47
N LEU A 22 3.71 7.62 -15.83
CA LEU A 22 3.76 7.10 -17.20
C LEU A 22 3.13 8.15 -18.13
N PRO A 23 3.77 8.46 -19.27
CA PRO A 23 3.15 9.22 -20.33
C PRO A 23 1.77 8.63 -20.67
N ASN A 24 0.79 9.49 -20.95
CA ASN A 24 -0.61 9.10 -21.17
C ASN A 24 -0.83 8.06 -22.30
N ASP A 25 0.18 7.85 -23.15
CA ASP A 25 0.14 6.92 -24.29
C ASP A 25 0.85 5.58 -24.04
N ILE A 26 1.40 5.35 -22.84
CA ILE A 26 1.99 4.05 -22.48
C ILE A 26 0.88 3.15 -21.93
N GLY A 27 0.53 2.13 -22.70
CA GLY A 27 -0.29 1.03 -22.19
C GLY A 27 0.51 0.15 -21.24
N ILE A 28 0.01 -0.07 -20.03
CA ILE A 28 0.55 -1.05 -19.08
C ILE A 28 -0.44 -2.18 -18.91
N ASN A 29 0.04 -3.41 -18.96
CA ASN A 29 -0.71 -4.57 -18.52
C ASN A 29 -0.33 -4.87 -17.07
N VAL A 30 -1.33 -4.97 -16.20
CA VAL A 30 -1.15 -5.42 -14.82
C VAL A 30 -1.50 -6.91 -14.78
N CYS A 31 -0.54 -7.72 -14.38
CA CYS A 31 -0.69 -9.16 -14.22
C CYS A 31 -0.85 -9.49 -12.74
N CYS A 32 -1.77 -10.41 -12.44
CA CYS A 32 -2.00 -10.91 -11.10
C CYS A 32 -1.97 -12.43 -11.16
N GLU A 33 -0.95 -13.03 -10.53
CA GLU A 33 -0.81 -14.47 -10.42
C GLU A 33 -1.24 -14.91 -9.02
N VAL A 34 -2.03 -15.97 -8.96
CA VAL A 34 -2.46 -16.61 -7.71
C VAL A 34 -2.01 -18.06 -7.72
N ALA A 35 -1.04 -18.39 -6.87
CA ALA A 35 -0.51 -19.73 -6.72
C ALA A 35 -1.49 -20.64 -5.94
N PRO A 36 -1.37 -21.98 -6.03
CA PRO A 36 -2.24 -22.92 -5.30
C PRO A 36 -2.21 -22.75 -3.77
N ASP A 37 -1.10 -22.27 -3.21
CA ASP A 37 -0.95 -21.96 -1.79
C ASP A 37 -1.48 -20.57 -1.41
N ARG A 38 -2.20 -19.94 -2.34
CA ARG A 38 -2.82 -18.61 -2.22
C ARG A 38 -1.83 -17.47 -2.10
N GLN A 39 -0.55 -17.67 -2.42
CA GLN A 39 0.34 -16.54 -2.66
C GLN A 39 -0.12 -15.77 -3.89
N VAL A 40 -0.10 -14.44 -3.78
CA VAL A 40 -0.47 -13.52 -4.84
C VAL A 40 0.76 -12.71 -5.21
N VAL A 41 1.00 -12.57 -6.51
CA VAL A 41 2.02 -11.67 -7.05
C VAL A 41 1.35 -10.72 -8.02
N VAL A 42 1.60 -9.43 -7.85
CA VAL A 42 1.18 -8.38 -8.79
C VAL A 42 2.42 -7.87 -9.52
N SER A 43 2.42 -8.02 -10.83
CA SER A 43 3.47 -7.54 -11.73
C SER A 43 2.88 -6.62 -12.80
N SER A 44 3.75 -5.93 -13.53
CA SER A 44 3.34 -5.20 -14.73
C SER A 44 4.38 -5.31 -15.82
N HIS A 45 3.93 -5.22 -17.07
CA HIS A 45 4.81 -5.01 -18.21
C HIS A 45 4.21 -3.98 -19.17
N GLN A 46 5.08 -3.34 -19.95
CA GLN A 46 4.65 -2.41 -20.99
C GLN A 46 4.00 -3.16 -22.15
N LYS A 47 2.83 -2.70 -22.58
CA LYS A 47 2.10 -3.30 -23.69
C LYS A 47 2.93 -3.23 -24.97
N GLY A 48 3.18 -4.37 -25.59
CA GLY A 48 3.96 -4.49 -26.84
C GLY A 48 5.47 -4.51 -26.65
N SER A 49 5.97 -4.47 -25.40
CA SER A 49 7.37 -4.74 -25.10
C SER A 49 7.61 -6.25 -24.96
N THR A 50 8.85 -6.67 -25.22
CA THR A 50 9.37 -8.01 -24.91
C THR A 50 10.14 -8.04 -23.59
N ASP A 51 10.16 -6.93 -22.85
CA ASP A 51 10.84 -6.83 -21.56
C ASP A 51 10.21 -7.78 -20.53
N GLU A 52 11.01 -8.15 -19.54
CA GLU A 52 10.56 -8.97 -18.43
C GLU A 52 9.53 -8.24 -17.56
N GLU A 53 8.61 -9.00 -16.98
CA GLU A 53 7.63 -8.44 -16.05
C GLU A 53 8.31 -7.89 -14.79
N VAL A 54 7.92 -6.68 -14.40
CA VAL A 54 8.40 -6.06 -13.15
C VAL A 54 7.44 -6.45 -12.04
N MET A 55 7.95 -7.14 -11.02
CA MET A 55 7.20 -7.49 -9.81
C MET A 55 7.10 -6.30 -8.85
N HIS A 56 5.90 -5.98 -8.38
CA HIS A 56 5.64 -4.82 -7.50
C HIS A 56 5.21 -5.22 -6.10
N VAL A 57 4.33 -6.22 -5.99
CA VAL A 57 3.71 -6.60 -4.72
C VAL A 57 3.61 -8.12 -4.63
N THR A 58 3.89 -8.65 -3.44
CA THR A 58 3.59 -10.03 -3.08
C THR A 58 2.69 -10.05 -1.86
N GLY A 59 1.74 -10.98 -1.81
CA GLY A 59 0.82 -11.14 -0.70
C GLY A 59 0.31 -12.56 -0.56
N ARG A 60 -0.63 -12.78 0.35
CA ARG A 60 -1.31 -14.06 0.53
C ARG A 60 -2.79 -13.85 0.78
N ILE A 61 -3.64 -14.56 0.04
CA ILE A 61 -5.08 -14.58 0.29
C ILE A 61 -5.35 -15.59 1.40
N SER A 62 -5.82 -15.09 2.53
CA SER A 62 -6.41 -15.93 3.57
C SER A 62 -7.91 -15.89 3.38
N LEU A 63 -8.51 -17.01 2.99
CA LEU A 63 -9.95 -17.15 3.15
C LEU A 63 -10.22 -17.37 4.64
N PRO A 64 -11.28 -16.76 5.20
CA PRO A 64 -11.70 -17.11 6.54
C PRO A 64 -11.85 -18.63 6.59
N ASP A 65 -11.14 -19.25 7.52
CA ASP A 65 -11.38 -20.65 7.84
C ASP A 65 -12.85 -20.74 8.26
N GLU A 66 -13.61 -21.75 7.83
CA GLU A 66 -14.94 -22.00 8.41
C GLU A 66 -14.83 -22.26 9.93
N ASN A 67 -13.60 -22.48 10.41
CA ASN A 67 -13.21 -22.54 11.82
C ASN A 67 -12.84 -21.19 12.46
N LEU A 68 -13.17 -20.03 11.86
CA LEU A 68 -13.29 -18.76 12.62
C LEU A 68 -14.54 -18.79 13.53
N VAL A 69 -14.68 -19.89 14.27
CA VAL A 69 -15.58 -20.06 15.40
C VAL A 69 -14.98 -19.24 16.54
N GLY A 70 -15.56 -18.08 16.83
CA GLY A 70 -15.18 -17.29 18.01
C GLY A 70 -14.96 -15.79 17.79
N LEU A 71 -15.00 -15.30 16.55
CA LEU A 71 -15.20 -13.87 16.30
C LEU A 71 -16.70 -13.60 16.30
N GLU A 72 -17.31 -13.67 17.49
CA GLU A 72 -18.63 -13.09 17.65
C GLU A 72 -18.53 -11.60 17.30
N PRO A 73 -19.44 -11.06 16.46
CA PRO A 73 -19.56 -9.63 16.30
C PRO A 73 -19.68 -9.02 17.70
N GLN A 74 -18.83 -8.06 18.05
CA GLN A 74 -19.05 -7.24 19.24
C GLN A 74 -19.96 -6.09 18.81
N PRO A 75 -21.29 -6.24 18.96
CA PRO A 75 -22.23 -5.24 18.45
C PRO A 75 -22.00 -3.87 19.07
N ASP A 76 -21.44 -3.82 20.27
CA ASP A 76 -21.29 -2.60 21.05
C ASP A 76 -19.91 -1.95 20.90
N LEU A 77 -18.94 -2.59 20.22
CA LEU A 77 -17.57 -2.08 20.15
C LEU A 77 -17.50 -0.72 19.45
N ILE A 78 -18.29 -0.53 18.38
CA ILE A 78 -18.27 0.73 17.62
C ILE A 78 -18.88 1.85 18.46
N GLU A 79 -19.99 1.57 19.13
CA GLU A 79 -20.70 2.47 20.03
C GLU A 79 -19.83 2.85 21.23
N ASP A 80 -19.15 1.87 21.85
CA ASP A 80 -18.22 2.07 22.96
C ASP A 80 -17.02 2.93 22.55
N LEU A 81 -16.46 2.69 21.36
CA LEU A 81 -15.37 3.51 20.82
C LEU A 81 -15.86 4.94 20.54
N ARG A 82 -17.04 5.12 19.94
CA ARG A 82 -17.64 6.44 19.71
C ARG A 82 -17.91 7.19 21.01
N ALA A 83 -18.31 6.50 22.08
CA ALA A 83 -18.53 7.12 23.38
C ALA A 83 -17.23 7.62 24.04
N ARG A 84 -16.09 7.00 23.71
CA ARG A 84 -14.78 7.33 24.28
C ARG A 84 -13.99 8.36 23.46
N LEU A 85 -14.20 8.40 22.15
CA LEU A 85 -13.50 9.30 21.23
C LEU A 85 -14.38 10.52 20.96
N THR A 86 -14.14 11.59 21.72
CA THR A 86 -14.98 12.80 21.68
C THR A 86 -14.43 13.89 20.77
N ASP A 87 -13.17 13.78 20.34
CA ASP A 87 -12.52 14.84 19.59
C ASP A 87 -12.74 14.63 18.10
N TYR A 88 -13.65 15.43 17.53
CA TYR A 88 -13.87 15.46 16.10
C TYR A 88 -12.69 16.13 15.39
N VAL A 89 -12.18 15.44 14.37
CA VAL A 89 -11.18 16.01 13.47
C VAL A 89 -11.91 16.58 12.25
N ASP A 90 -11.59 17.82 11.89
CA ASP A 90 -12.05 18.41 10.64
C ASP A 90 -11.42 17.66 9.47
N VAL A 91 -12.25 16.92 8.73
CA VAL A 91 -11.84 16.10 7.60
C VAL A 91 -11.30 16.94 6.44
N SER A 92 -11.83 18.16 6.24
CA SER A 92 -11.32 19.06 5.20
C SER A 92 -9.90 19.48 5.55
N LEU A 93 -9.69 19.93 6.78
CA LEU A 93 -8.36 20.32 7.26
C LEU A 93 -7.37 19.15 7.20
N MET A 94 -7.82 17.92 7.48
CA MET A 94 -7.01 16.72 7.35
C MET A 94 -6.55 16.50 5.90
N TYR A 95 -7.45 16.59 4.91
CA TYR A 95 -7.06 16.47 3.50
C TYR A 95 -6.18 17.63 3.03
N ASP A 96 -6.37 18.83 3.57
CA ASP A 96 -5.49 19.98 3.28
C ASP A 96 -4.07 19.73 3.82
N GLN A 97 -3.94 19.19 5.04
CA GLN A 97 -2.65 18.78 5.60
C GLN A 97 -1.98 17.66 4.78
N LEU A 98 -2.76 16.67 4.30
CA LEU A 98 -2.22 15.64 3.41
C LEU A 98 -1.77 16.22 2.06
N ASN A 99 -2.50 17.21 1.53
CA ASN A 99 -2.12 17.93 0.33
C ASN A 99 -0.80 18.69 0.51
N ASP A 100 -0.61 19.37 1.65
CA ASP A 100 0.64 20.06 1.99
C ASP A 100 1.84 19.11 2.08
N LEU A 101 1.60 17.83 2.41
CA LEU A 101 2.60 16.75 2.39
C LEU A 101 2.78 16.09 1.01
N GLY A 102 2.09 16.57 -0.03
CA GLY A 102 2.18 16.05 -1.40
C GLY A 102 1.19 14.94 -1.73
N LEU A 103 0.28 14.58 -0.83
CA LEU A 103 -0.76 13.57 -1.04
C LEU A 103 -2.05 14.21 -1.55
N GLN A 104 -2.09 14.42 -2.87
CA GLN A 104 -3.20 15.08 -3.57
C GLN A 104 -4.34 14.13 -3.93
N TYR A 105 -5.17 13.78 -2.94
CA TYR A 105 -6.35 12.96 -3.19
C TYR A 105 -7.42 13.72 -4.00
N GLY A 106 -7.79 13.17 -5.16
CA GLY A 106 -8.91 13.67 -5.97
C GLY A 106 -10.29 13.32 -5.38
N PRO A 107 -11.39 13.90 -5.90
CA PRO A 107 -12.74 13.75 -5.32
C PRO A 107 -13.19 12.30 -5.10
N ARG A 108 -12.80 11.38 -5.99
CA ARG A 108 -13.15 9.95 -5.87
C ARG A 108 -12.41 9.23 -4.73
N PHE A 109 -11.26 9.75 -4.31
CA PHE A 109 -10.42 9.16 -3.27
C PHE A 109 -10.56 9.85 -1.91
N ARG A 110 -11.29 10.98 -1.83
CA ARG A 110 -11.64 11.63 -0.56
C ARG A 110 -12.87 11.00 0.07
N THR A 111 -12.75 9.74 0.50
CA THR A 111 -13.91 8.92 0.96
C THR A 111 -14.16 8.98 2.46
N ILE A 112 -13.18 9.40 3.26
CA ILE A 112 -13.35 9.56 4.71
C ILE A 112 -14.40 10.63 4.99
N GLN A 113 -15.41 10.31 5.80
CA GLN A 113 -16.52 11.20 6.15
C GLN A 113 -16.42 11.74 7.58
N GLU A 114 -15.94 10.91 8.51
CA GLU A 114 -15.80 11.26 9.91
C GLU A 114 -14.50 10.67 10.46
N ILE A 115 -13.86 11.42 11.36
CA ILE A 115 -12.72 10.96 12.16
C ILE A 115 -12.96 11.45 13.59
N VAL A 116 -12.92 10.52 14.53
CA VAL A 116 -12.95 10.78 15.97
C VAL A 116 -11.66 10.24 16.59
N LYS A 117 -11.08 10.99 17.53
CA LYS A 117 -9.85 10.60 18.24
C LYS A 117 -9.95 10.81 19.75
#